data_AF-A0A845S9X6-F1
#
_entry.id   AF-A0A845S9X6-F1
#
_cell.length_a   1.000
_cell.length_b   1.000
_cell.length_c   1.000
_cell.angle_alpha   90.00
_cell.angle_beta   90.00
_cell.angle_gamma   90.00
#
_symmetry.space_group_name_H-M   'P 1'
#
loop_
_entity.id
_entity.type
_entity.pdbx_description
1 polymer ?
#
loop_
_entity_poly.entity_id
_entity_poly.type
_entity_poly.pdbx_seq_one_letter_code
_entity_poly.pdbx_strand_id
1 'polypeptide(L)'
;MDLKFKIDVKIKSYQLLEDQILDELINPERDIPFASRNIHYISDDQVKDKPNIYQLEKKISNFLENTILVGHNVDFDIGFIKKNAAKTSLAVTVKKIPSIDTILLAAGLYPSLESYELSFLCDHFRIKTFDQIRHSALGDAIITARLFLFLLDTAKNRNNVHSIGELINLCKQGRQIHYLMKNFNKIH
;
A
#
# COMPACT_ATOMS: atom_id res chain seq x y z
N MET A 1 8.47 -14.98 -0.37
CA MET A 1 7.24 -14.19 -0.33
C MET A 1 6.89 -14.04 1.14
N ASP A 2 7.45 -12.99 1.74
CA ASP A 2 7.51 -12.76 3.18
C ASP A 2 6.18 -12.33 3.77
N LEU A 3 6.00 -12.71 5.03
CA LEU A 3 4.97 -12.22 5.95
C LEU A 3 5.41 -10.89 6.56
N LYS A 4 5.55 -9.87 5.68
CA LYS A 4 5.42 -8.46 6.06
C LYS A 4 3.98 -8.04 5.81
N PHE A 5 3.26 -7.69 6.86
CA PHE A 5 2.00 -6.97 6.73
C PHE A 5 2.30 -5.51 6.40
N LYS A 6 1.83 -5.01 5.25
CA LYS A 6 1.68 -3.57 5.04
C LYS A 6 0.38 -3.12 5.70
N ILE A 7 0.44 -2.62 6.91
CA ILE A 7 -0.63 -1.85 7.55
C ILE A 7 0.03 -0.95 8.58
N ASP A 8 -0.18 0.36 8.66
CA ASP A 8 -0.25 1.46 7.69
C ASP A 8 -0.43 2.70 8.58
N VAL A 9 0.31 3.77 8.32
CA VAL A 9 0.11 5.04 9.03
C VAL A 9 -1.33 5.54 8.84
N LYS A 10 -2.01 6.00 9.90
CA LYS A 10 -3.30 6.67 9.70
C LYS A 10 -3.09 8.09 9.22
N ILE A 11 -3.90 8.51 8.25
CA ILE A 11 -3.98 9.90 7.82
C ILE A 11 -5.32 10.46 8.30
N LYS A 12 -5.29 11.61 8.96
CA LYS A 12 -6.48 12.38 9.31
C LYS A 12 -6.22 13.84 9.01
N SER A 13 -7.20 14.52 8.40
CA SER A 13 -7.09 15.94 8.03
C SER A 13 -5.81 16.28 7.25
N TYR A 14 -5.44 15.44 6.26
CA TYR A 14 -4.24 15.61 5.43
C TYR A 14 -2.90 15.52 6.17
N GLN A 15 -2.90 14.97 7.38
CA GLN A 15 -1.70 14.79 8.19
C GLN A 15 -1.53 13.33 8.59
N LEU A 16 -0.27 12.90 8.64
CA LEU A 16 0.11 11.60 9.16
C LEU A 16 -0.01 11.60 10.68
N LEU A 17 -0.71 10.61 11.23
CA LEU A 17 -0.86 10.42 12.67
C LEU A 17 0.28 9.53 13.16
N GLU A 18 1.36 10.16 13.64
CA GLU A 18 2.56 9.46 14.11
C GLU A 18 2.30 8.56 15.33
N ASP A 19 1.22 8.83 16.08
CA ASP A 19 0.75 8.05 17.23
C ASP A 19 -0.11 6.84 16.83
N GLN A 20 -0.48 6.71 15.55
CA GLN A 20 -1.35 5.65 15.05
C GLN A 20 -0.65 4.83 13.98
N ILE A 21 0.40 4.12 14.42
CA ILE A 21 1.20 3.20 13.63
C ILE A 21 0.95 1.78 14.12
N LEU A 22 0.72 0.86 13.18
CA LEU A 22 0.83 -0.57 13.40
C LEU A 22 2.09 -1.04 12.64
N ASP A 23 3.03 -1.69 13.31
CA ASP A 23 4.21 -2.28 12.67
C ASP A 23 4.59 -3.53 13.44
N GLU A 24 4.28 -4.69 12.86
CA GLU A 24 4.40 -5.99 13.52
C GLU A 24 5.14 -6.98 12.63
N LEU A 25 6.14 -7.65 13.20
CA LEU A 25 6.70 -8.86 12.61
C LEU A 25 5.74 -10.02 12.88
N ILE A 26 5.50 -10.84 11.87
CA ILE A 26 4.55 -11.96 11.93
C ILE A 26 5.29 -13.26 11.70
N ASN A 27 5.05 -14.25 12.56
CA ASN A 27 5.53 -15.60 12.31
C ASN A 27 4.78 -16.18 11.10
N PRO A 28 5.51 -16.52 10.02
CA PRO A 28 4.91 -17.05 8.82
C PRO A 28 4.43 -18.50 8.91
N GLU A 29 4.78 -19.20 9.99
CA GLU A 29 4.58 -20.64 10.22
C GLU A 29 5.20 -21.51 9.11
N ARG A 30 6.29 -21.00 8.49
CA ARG A 30 7.10 -21.67 7.45
C ARG A 30 8.42 -20.95 7.27
N ASP A 31 9.39 -21.59 6.63
CA ASP A 31 10.67 -20.96 6.34
C ASP A 31 10.51 -19.76 5.38
N ILE A 32 11.27 -18.70 5.67
CA ILE A 32 11.38 -17.51 4.84
C ILE A 32 12.27 -17.81 3.62
N PRO A 33 11.74 -17.67 2.38
CA PRO A 33 12.55 -17.88 1.19
C PRO A 33 13.72 -16.90 1.10
N PHE A 34 14.89 -17.37 0.69
CA PHE A 34 16.12 -16.56 0.59
C PHE A 34 15.96 -15.28 -0.23
N ALA A 35 15.28 -15.36 -1.39
CA ALA A 35 15.00 -14.20 -2.23
C ALA A 35 14.22 -13.10 -1.49
N SER A 36 13.38 -13.50 -0.54
CA SER A 36 12.55 -12.62 0.27
C SER A 36 13.40 -11.96 1.37
N ARG A 37 14.20 -12.75 2.07
CA ARG A 37 15.19 -12.29 3.05
C ARG A 37 16.16 -11.25 2.48
N ASN A 38 16.59 -11.39 1.23
CA ASN A 38 17.51 -10.43 0.60
C ASN A 38 16.88 -9.06 0.31
N ILE A 39 15.57 -9.01 0.06
CA ILE A 39 14.86 -7.76 -0.22
C ILE A 39 14.49 -7.07 1.09
N HIS A 40 14.04 -7.86 2.06
CA HIS A 40 13.35 -7.36 3.24
C HIS A 40 14.17 -7.41 4.53
N TYR A 41 15.32 -8.09 4.50
CA TYR A 41 16.24 -8.28 5.61
C TYR A 41 15.60 -8.90 6.87
N ILE A 42 14.54 -9.71 6.67
CA ILE A 42 13.93 -10.50 7.74
C ILE A 42 14.47 -11.92 7.73
N SER A 43 14.91 -12.41 8.87
CA SER A 43 15.31 -13.80 9.10
C SER A 43 14.28 -14.60 9.90
N ASP A 44 14.32 -15.93 9.76
CA ASP A 44 13.46 -16.84 10.55
C ASP A 44 13.60 -16.62 12.06
N ASP A 45 14.82 -16.37 12.54
CA ASP A 45 15.09 -16.07 13.95
C ASP A 45 14.38 -14.80 14.47
N GLN A 46 14.11 -13.81 13.61
CA GLN A 46 13.41 -12.59 14.02
C GLN A 46 11.90 -12.80 14.15
N VAL A 47 11.36 -13.83 13.50
CA VAL A 47 9.92 -14.09 13.41
C VAL A 47 9.46 -15.34 14.15
N LYS A 48 10.35 -16.26 14.52
CA LYS A 48 9.99 -17.55 15.13
C LYS A 48 9.13 -17.43 16.40
N ASP A 49 9.42 -16.42 17.23
CA ASP A 49 8.71 -16.17 18.49
C ASP A 49 7.64 -15.06 18.37
N LYS A 50 7.38 -14.59 17.14
CA LYS A 50 6.38 -13.55 16.87
C LYS A 50 4.99 -14.15 16.75
N PRO A 51 3.93 -13.35 16.98
CA PRO A 51 2.56 -13.83 16.76
C PRO A 51 2.34 -14.17 15.28
N ASN A 52 1.51 -15.17 15.02
CA ASN A 52 1.02 -15.44 13.67
C ASN A 52 -0.14 -14.48 13.31
N ILE A 53 -0.54 -14.51 12.05
CA ILE A 53 -1.61 -13.65 11.52
C ILE A 53 -2.97 -13.85 12.20
N TYR A 54 -3.27 -15.07 12.66
CA TYR A 54 -4.52 -15.40 13.35
C TYR A 54 -4.56 -14.75 14.74
N GLN A 55 -3.42 -14.74 15.44
CA GLN A 55 -3.29 -14.09 16.75
C GLN A 55 -3.41 -12.56 16.65
N LEU A 56 -3.03 -11.96 15.52
CA LEU A 56 -3.14 -10.52 15.29
C LEU A 56 -4.44 -10.07 14.61
N GLU A 57 -5.33 -10.98 14.19
CA GLU A 57 -6.49 -10.64 13.33
C GLU A 57 -7.34 -9.52 13.92
N LYS A 58 -7.54 -9.52 15.24
CA LYS A 58 -8.38 -8.56 15.96
C LYS A 58 -7.69 -7.21 16.07
N LYS A 59 -6.39 -7.21 16.37
CA LYS A 59 -5.57 -5.99 16.43
C LYS A 59 -5.60 -5.29 15.07
N ILE A 60 -5.41 -6.05 14.01
CA ILE A 60 -5.43 -5.55 12.64
C ILE A 60 -6.84 -5.05 12.25
N SER A 61 -7.88 -5.86 12.48
CA SER A 61 -9.25 -5.49 12.08
C SER A 61 -9.71 -4.21 12.79
N ASN A 62 -9.40 -4.05 14.08
CA ASN A 62 -9.70 -2.82 14.81
C ASN A 62 -8.92 -1.62 14.26
N PHE A 63 -7.67 -1.83 13.83
CA PHE A 63 -6.88 -0.77 13.22
C PHE A 63 -7.51 -0.27 11.91
N LEU A 64 -8.07 -1.18 11.12
CA LEU A 64 -8.69 -0.90 9.83
C LEU A 64 -10.13 -0.36 9.92
N GLU A 65 -10.74 -0.37 11.10
CA GLU A 65 -12.13 0.03 11.28
C GLU A 65 -12.34 1.52 10.91
N ASN A 66 -13.42 1.80 10.17
CA ASN A 66 -13.79 3.15 9.71
C ASN A 66 -12.68 3.88 8.92
N THR A 67 -11.86 3.12 8.17
CA THR A 67 -10.79 3.65 7.31
C THR A 67 -11.04 3.36 5.83
N ILE A 68 -10.23 3.98 4.98
CA ILE A 68 -9.98 3.52 3.62
C ILE A 68 -8.57 2.96 3.56
N LEU A 69 -8.37 1.93 2.74
CA LEU A 69 -7.04 1.39 2.49
C LEU A 69 -6.35 2.19 1.40
N VAL A 70 -5.10 2.59 1.61
CA VAL A 70 -4.30 3.26 0.60
C VAL A 70 -3.03 2.48 0.41
N GLY A 71 -2.70 2.10 -0.82
CA GLY A 71 -1.50 1.33 -1.11
C GLY A 71 -0.89 1.70 -2.45
N HIS A 72 0.32 1.21 -2.67
CA HIS A 72 0.97 1.22 -3.97
C HIS A 72 0.94 -0.22 -4.50
N ASN A 73 0.06 -0.50 -5.46
CA ASN A 73 -0.40 -1.85 -5.81
C ASN A 73 -1.21 -2.54 -4.69
N VAL A 74 -2.26 -1.87 -4.19
CA VAL A 74 -3.01 -2.28 -2.98
C VAL A 74 -3.67 -3.66 -3.10
N ASP A 75 -4.00 -4.08 -4.33
CA ASP A 75 -4.58 -5.40 -4.60
C ASP A 75 -3.61 -6.54 -4.21
N PHE A 76 -2.29 -6.31 -4.28
CA PHE A 76 -1.28 -7.26 -3.81
C PHE A 76 -1.39 -7.49 -2.30
N ASP A 77 -1.44 -6.41 -1.52
CA ASP A 77 -1.52 -6.45 -0.06
C ASP A 77 -2.84 -7.10 0.40
N ILE A 78 -3.97 -6.72 -0.22
CA ILE A 78 -5.27 -7.34 0.04
C ILE A 78 -5.25 -8.83 -0.29
N GLY A 79 -4.71 -9.22 -1.46
CA GLY A 79 -4.59 -10.62 -1.87
C GLY A 79 -3.73 -11.43 -0.90
N PHE A 80 -2.65 -10.83 -0.42
CA PHE A 80 -1.78 -11.41 0.58
C PHE A 80 -2.50 -11.68 1.90
N ILE A 81 -3.21 -10.69 2.44
CA ILE A 81 -3.97 -10.83 3.69
C ILE A 81 -5.06 -11.89 3.53
N LYS A 82 -5.81 -11.86 2.42
CA LYS A 82 -6.87 -12.85 2.16
C LYS A 82 -6.35 -14.28 2.12
N LYS A 83 -5.16 -14.50 1.54
CA LYS A 83 -4.56 -15.84 1.44
C LYS A 83 -4.12 -16.35 2.81
N ASN A 84 -3.41 -15.53 3.57
CA ASN A 84 -2.81 -15.96 4.83
C ASN A 84 -3.80 -15.93 6.00
N ALA A 85 -4.83 -15.08 5.94
CA ALA A 85 -5.87 -14.93 6.96
C ALA A 85 -7.21 -15.54 6.52
N ALA A 86 -7.22 -16.47 5.56
CA ALA A 86 -8.44 -16.93 4.87
C ALA A 86 -9.58 -17.41 5.80
N LYS A 87 -9.24 -17.92 6.99
CA LYS A 87 -10.19 -18.44 7.99
C LYS A 87 -10.57 -17.43 9.08
N THR A 88 -10.24 -16.15 8.89
CA THR A 88 -10.44 -15.07 9.87
C THR A 88 -11.48 -14.07 9.39
N SER A 89 -11.95 -13.25 10.33
CA SER A 89 -12.78 -12.08 10.00
C SER A 89 -12.00 -11.05 9.17
N LEU A 90 -10.68 -10.97 9.35
CA LEU A 90 -9.81 -10.04 8.66
C LEU A 90 -9.86 -10.19 7.14
N ALA A 91 -9.90 -11.41 6.61
CA ALA A 91 -10.00 -11.66 5.17
C ALA A 91 -11.29 -11.09 4.55
N VAL A 92 -12.37 -11.04 5.32
CA VAL A 92 -13.64 -10.42 4.92
C VAL A 92 -13.55 -8.89 5.03
N THR A 93 -12.93 -8.39 6.10
CA THR A 93 -12.73 -6.96 6.35
C THR A 93 -11.99 -6.29 5.21
N VAL A 94 -10.80 -6.81 4.83
CA VAL A 94 -9.99 -6.22 3.75
C VAL A 94 -10.64 -6.30 2.37
N LYS A 95 -11.61 -7.19 2.16
CA LYS A 95 -12.38 -7.28 0.91
C LYS A 95 -13.43 -6.18 0.80
N LYS A 96 -13.95 -5.71 1.94
CA LYS A 96 -15.07 -4.75 1.99
C LYS A 96 -14.60 -3.31 2.14
N ILE A 97 -13.43 -3.07 2.72
CA ILE A 97 -12.90 -1.72 2.92
C ILE A 97 -12.61 -1.09 1.54
N PRO A 98 -13.11 0.13 1.27
CA PRO A 98 -12.74 0.86 0.08
C PRO A 98 -11.23 1.08 0.01
N SER A 99 -10.64 0.86 -1.16
CA SER A 99 -9.21 1.02 -1.37
C SER A 99 -8.90 2.04 -2.46
N ILE A 100 -7.79 2.76 -2.29
CA ILE A 100 -7.18 3.64 -3.28
C ILE A 100 -5.79 3.11 -3.59
N ASP A 101 -5.54 2.88 -4.87
CA ASP A 101 -4.22 2.51 -5.37
C ASP A 101 -3.53 3.76 -5.91
N THR A 102 -2.39 4.12 -5.33
CA THR A 102 -1.60 5.29 -5.74
C THR A 102 -1.05 5.18 -7.15
N ILE A 103 -0.84 3.97 -7.69
CA ILE A 103 -0.50 3.77 -9.11
C ILE A 103 -1.65 4.27 -9.99
N LEU A 104 -2.88 3.83 -9.67
CA LEU A 104 -4.06 4.14 -10.45
C LEU A 104 -4.46 5.61 -10.31
N LEU A 105 -4.34 6.16 -9.10
CA LEU A 105 -4.57 7.58 -8.86
C LEU A 105 -3.55 8.44 -9.63
N ALA A 106 -2.26 8.09 -9.58
CA ALA A 106 -1.23 8.78 -10.34
C ALA A 106 -1.48 8.69 -11.85
N ALA A 107 -1.84 7.52 -12.37
CA ALA A 107 -2.16 7.35 -13.79
C ALA A 107 -3.40 8.16 -14.22
N GLY A 108 -4.42 8.28 -13.36
CA GLY A 108 -5.59 9.11 -13.63
C GLY A 108 -5.27 10.61 -13.66
N LEU A 109 -4.36 11.07 -12.80
CA LEU A 109 -3.96 12.48 -12.69
C LEU A 109 -2.86 12.87 -13.69
N TYR A 110 -1.97 11.93 -14.03
CA TYR A 110 -0.76 12.14 -14.82
C TYR A 110 -0.59 11.00 -15.85
N PRO A 111 -1.44 10.93 -16.88
CA PRO A 111 -1.56 9.76 -17.77
C PRO A 111 -0.32 9.44 -18.61
N SER A 112 0.60 10.39 -18.76
CA SER A 112 1.73 10.31 -19.70
C SER A 112 3.09 10.09 -19.01
N LEU A 113 3.11 9.65 -17.75
CA LEU A 113 4.37 9.34 -17.07
C LEU A 113 5.01 8.09 -17.66
N GLU A 114 6.34 8.05 -17.70
CA GLU A 114 7.10 6.90 -18.22
C GLU A 114 6.95 5.66 -17.34
N SER A 115 6.72 5.86 -16.04
CA SER A 115 6.54 4.79 -15.06
C SER A 115 5.63 5.26 -13.93
N TYR A 116 5.01 4.29 -13.26
CA TYR A 116 4.24 4.50 -12.03
C TYR A 116 4.80 3.72 -10.86
N GLU A 117 6.03 3.21 -10.96
CA GLU A 117 6.72 2.59 -9.83
C GLU A 117 6.96 3.62 -8.72
N LEU A 118 6.92 3.16 -7.45
CA LEU A 118 7.00 4.06 -6.29
C LEU A 118 8.25 4.94 -6.30
N SER A 119 9.41 4.37 -6.65
CA SER A 119 10.66 5.13 -6.77
C SER A 119 10.55 6.22 -7.83
N PHE A 120 10.05 5.88 -9.03
CA PHE A 120 9.92 6.85 -10.12
C PHE A 120 9.00 8.00 -9.72
N LEU A 121 7.82 7.71 -9.15
CA LEU A 121 6.88 8.75 -8.74
C LEU A 121 7.45 9.62 -7.61
N CYS A 122 8.18 9.03 -6.67
CA CYS A 122 8.82 9.79 -5.60
C CYS A 122 9.90 10.72 -6.15
N ASP A 123 10.75 10.24 -7.06
CA ASP A 123 11.80 11.06 -7.65
C ASP A 123 11.20 12.16 -8.54
N HIS A 124 10.23 11.80 -9.38
CA HIS A 124 9.56 12.72 -10.30
C HIS A 124 8.85 13.87 -9.57
N PHE A 125 8.12 13.57 -8.49
CA PHE A 125 7.41 14.58 -7.69
C PHE A 125 8.23 15.14 -6.52
N ARG A 126 9.52 14.79 -6.42
CA ARG A 126 10.42 15.20 -5.33
C ARG A 126 9.88 14.88 -3.93
N ILE A 127 9.22 13.73 -3.80
CA ILE A 127 8.76 13.19 -2.52
C ILE A 127 9.98 12.73 -1.71
N LYS A 128 10.07 13.19 -0.46
CA LYS A 128 11.14 12.81 0.46
C LYS A 128 11.11 11.31 0.76
N THR A 129 12.22 10.61 0.52
CA THR A 129 12.38 9.16 0.79
C THR A 129 13.59 8.81 1.66
N PHE A 130 14.61 9.67 1.70
CA PHE A 130 15.92 9.36 2.32
C PHE A 130 15.90 9.19 3.84
N ASP A 131 14.85 9.65 4.51
CA ASP A 131 14.65 9.50 5.95
C ASP A 131 13.91 8.20 6.31
N GLN A 132 13.66 7.33 5.34
CA GLN A 132 12.95 6.07 5.51
C GLN A 132 13.75 4.89 4.96
N ILE A 133 13.60 3.72 5.58
CA ILE A 133 14.25 2.49 5.14
C ILE A 133 13.39 1.87 4.02
N ARG A 134 13.90 1.91 2.78
CA ARG A 134 13.25 1.27 1.62
C ARG A 134 13.15 -0.24 1.82
N HIS A 135 12.07 -0.84 1.30
CA HIS A 135 11.78 -2.27 1.43
C HIS A 135 11.49 -2.76 2.87
N SER A 136 11.37 -1.81 3.81
CA SER A 136 10.69 -2.01 5.09
C SER A 136 9.20 -1.71 4.93
N ALA A 137 8.34 -2.45 5.65
CA ALA A 137 6.89 -2.26 5.56
C ALA A 137 6.51 -0.83 5.98
N LEU A 138 7.01 -0.39 7.14
CA LEU A 138 6.77 0.96 7.66
C LEU A 138 7.33 2.06 6.75
N GLY A 139 8.57 1.92 6.28
CA GLY A 139 9.21 2.90 5.40
C GLY A 139 8.46 3.06 4.08
N ASP A 140 8.09 1.95 3.44
CA ASP A 140 7.31 1.98 2.19
C ASP A 140 5.89 2.55 2.43
N ALA A 141 5.26 2.29 3.59
CA ALA A 141 3.97 2.86 3.97
C ALA A 141 4.04 4.38 4.17
N ILE A 142 5.06 4.89 4.87
CA ILE A 142 5.28 6.34 5.06
C ILE A 142 5.53 7.03 3.72
N ILE A 143 6.35 6.44 2.85
CA ILE A 143 6.61 6.98 1.51
C ILE A 143 5.32 7.00 0.68
N THR A 144 4.55 5.91 0.72
CA THR A 144 3.25 5.80 0.03
C THR A 144 2.26 6.85 0.55
N ALA A 145 2.21 7.09 1.86
CA ALA A 145 1.38 8.13 2.47
C ALA A 145 1.76 9.53 1.99
N ARG A 146 3.05 9.85 1.91
CA ARG A 146 3.54 11.14 1.38
C ARG A 146 3.15 11.33 -0.09
N LEU A 147 3.34 10.29 -0.91
CA LEU A 147 2.89 10.31 -2.30
C LEU A 147 1.38 10.50 -2.39
N PHE A 148 0.60 9.77 -1.59
CA PHE A 148 -0.85 9.88 -1.58
C PHE A 148 -1.32 11.30 -1.21
N LEU A 149 -0.73 11.92 -0.19
CA LEU A 149 -1.04 13.30 0.19
C LEU A 149 -0.77 14.29 -0.95
N PHE A 150 0.34 14.13 -1.67
CA PHE A 150 0.65 14.93 -2.85
C PHE A 150 -0.39 14.74 -3.98
N LEU A 151 -0.75 13.49 -4.27
CA LEU A 151 -1.77 13.18 -5.29
C LEU A 151 -3.15 13.69 -4.89
N LEU A 152 -3.49 13.64 -3.60
CA LEU A 152 -4.74 14.14 -3.06
C LEU A 152 -4.84 15.67 -3.17
N ASP A 153 -3.76 16.38 -2.85
CA ASP A 153 -3.67 17.83 -3.07
C ASP A 153 -3.83 18.19 -4.55
N THR A 154 -3.15 17.43 -5.42
CA THR A 154 -3.29 17.59 -6.88
C THR A 154 -4.75 17.40 -7.32
N ALA A 155 -5.38 16.30 -6.91
CA ALA A 155 -6.76 15.98 -7.28
C ALA A 155 -7.74 17.08 -6.82
N LYS A 156 -7.55 17.60 -5.62
CA LYS A 156 -8.37 18.68 -5.07
C LYS A 156 -8.17 19.99 -5.83
N ASN A 157 -6.93 20.42 -6.01
CA ASN A 157 -6.62 21.76 -6.50
C ASN A 157 -6.64 21.87 -8.03
N ARG A 158 -6.33 20.80 -8.76
CA ARG A 158 -6.28 20.80 -10.23
C ARG A 158 -7.49 20.16 -10.89
N ASN A 159 -8.08 19.15 -10.25
CA ASN A 159 -9.17 18.37 -10.83
C ASN A 159 -10.51 18.57 -10.12
N ASN A 160 -10.57 19.48 -9.13
CA ASN A 160 -11.77 19.81 -8.36
C ASN A 160 -12.46 18.58 -7.72
N VAL A 161 -11.65 17.62 -7.25
CA VAL A 161 -12.12 16.40 -6.57
C VAL A 161 -12.26 16.64 -5.07
N HIS A 162 -13.46 16.43 -4.53
CA HIS A 162 -13.79 16.71 -3.12
C HIS A 162 -14.39 15.51 -2.38
N SER A 163 -14.54 14.36 -3.04
CA SER A 163 -15.11 13.15 -2.45
C SER A 163 -14.28 11.89 -2.74
N ILE A 164 -14.42 10.90 -1.86
CA ILE A 164 -13.82 9.57 -2.07
C ILE A 164 -14.37 8.92 -3.35
N GLY A 165 -15.66 9.12 -3.66
CA GLY A 165 -16.28 8.57 -4.87
C GLY A 165 -15.62 9.10 -6.15
N GLU A 166 -15.27 10.38 -6.18
CA GLU A 166 -14.53 11.00 -7.30
C GLU A 166 -13.09 10.50 -7.39
N LEU A 167 -12.38 10.34 -6.26
CA LEU A 167 -11.05 9.72 -6.25
C LEU A 167 -11.08 8.28 -6.81
N ILE A 168 -12.10 7.50 -6.43
CA ILE A 168 -12.31 6.16 -6.96
C ILE A 168 -12.55 6.20 -8.47
N ASN A 169 -13.30 7.19 -8.97
CA ASN A 169 -13.52 7.34 -10.41
C ASN A 169 -12.24 7.72 -11.16
N LEU A 170 -11.37 8.58 -10.60
CA LEU A 170 -10.04 8.82 -11.16
C LEU A 170 -9.20 7.53 -11.20
N CYS A 171 -9.22 6.72 -10.14
CA CYS A 171 -8.52 5.44 -10.14
C CYS A 171 -9.04 4.48 -11.22
N LYS A 172 -10.36 4.48 -11.49
CA LYS A 172 -10.93 3.67 -12.59
C LYS A 172 -10.42 4.13 -13.96
N GLN A 173 -10.31 5.44 -14.18
CA GLN A 173 -9.74 5.99 -15.41
C GLN A 173 -8.26 5.62 -15.53
N GLY A 174 -7.48 5.83 -14.47
CA GLY A 174 -6.08 5.46 -14.41
C GLY A 174 -5.82 3.98 -14.63
N ARG A 175 -6.73 3.09 -14.21
CA ARG A 175 -6.66 1.64 -14.51
C ARG A 175 -6.71 1.35 -16.00
N GLN A 176 -7.54 2.06 -16.76
CA GLN A 176 -7.60 1.89 -18.22
C GLN A 176 -6.29 2.35 -18.87
N ILE A 177 -5.76 3.51 -18.44
CA ILE A 177 -4.49 4.07 -18.93
C ILE A 177 -3.32 3.12 -18.63
N HIS A 178 -3.19 2.69 -17.37
CA HIS A 178 -2.12 1.78 -16.94
C HIS A 178 -2.14 0.45 -17.69
N TYR A 179 -3.34 -0.07 -17.96
CA TYR A 179 -3.51 -1.28 -18.77
C TYR A 179 -3.02 -1.08 -20.21
N LEU A 180 -3.41 0.03 -20.86
CA LEU A 180 -3.00 0.34 -22.22
C LEU A 180 -1.48 0.50 -22.32
N MET A 181 -0.85 1.22 -21.39
CA MET A 181 0.60 1.41 -21.36
C MET A 181 1.37 0.10 -21.19
N LYS A 182 0.93 -0.76 -20.26
CA LYS A 182 1.56 -2.08 -20.06
C LYS A 182 1.48 -2.98 -21.28
N ASN A 183 0.47 -2.83 -22.12
CA ASN A 183 0.33 -3.62 -23.34
C ASN A 183 1.06 -2.98 -24.53
N PHE A 184 1.13 -1.65 -24.59
CA PHE A 184 1.93 -0.95 -25.59
C PHE A 184 3.42 -1.33 -25.48
N ASN A 185 3.97 -1.36 -24.26
CA ASN A 185 5.35 -1.75 -24.00
C ASN A 185 5.66 -3.24 -24.26
N LYS A 186 4.66 -4.06 -24.64
CA LYS A 186 4.85 -5.47 -25.04
C LYS A 186 4.85 -5.68 -26.55
N ILE A 187 4.49 -4.64 -27.31
CA ILE A 187 4.35 -4.69 -28.78
C ILE A 187 5.65 -4.20 -29.45
N HIS A 188 6.54 -3.56 -28.70
CA HIS A 188 7.88 -3.14 -29.09
C HIS A 188 8.93 -3.87 -28.24
#